data_AF-A0A8H4A7Z3-F1
#
_entry.id   AF-A0A8H4A7Z3-F1
#
_cell.length_a   1.000
_cell.length_b   1.000
_cell.length_c   1.000
_cell.angle_alpha   90.00
_cell.angle_beta   90.00
_cell.angle_gamma   90.00
#
_symmetry.space_group_name_H-M   'P 1'
#
loop_
_entity.id
_entity.type
_entity.pdbx_description
1 polymer ?
#
loop_
_entity_poly.entity_id
_entity_poly.type
_entity_poly.pdbx_seq_one_letter_code
_entity_poly.pdbx_strand_id
1 'polypeptide(L)'
;MSLVNVSEVVPFLAFVCLLMFAEKIPVHLIFAAMCFAMYVVKQQLTAEFNAHVERLTADLTTQDATFVVEGQRILTMIMTDNNYSLDDMCNMVSVEIRSLGVGKISKETIKNFYYNNGDFRGSTLNKIGAWIDSKNNFNLANNSE
;
A
#
# COMPACT_ATOMS: atom_id res chain seq x y z
N MET A 1 -5.42 -9.07 14.58
CA MET A 1 -5.93 -10.31 15.20
C MET A 1 -7.40 -10.04 15.51
N SER A 2 -8.27 -10.18 14.51
CA SER A 2 -9.70 -9.91 14.69
C SER A 2 -10.30 -11.12 15.41
N LEU A 3 -10.69 -10.92 16.66
CA LEU A 3 -11.49 -11.90 17.38
C LEU A 3 -12.79 -12.03 16.60
N VAL A 4 -13.09 -13.25 16.14
CA VAL A 4 -14.46 -13.67 15.82
C VAL A 4 -15.39 -13.03 16.85
N ASN A 5 -16.35 -12.22 16.38
CA ASN A 5 -17.14 -11.37 17.24
C ASN A 5 -17.93 -12.27 18.21
N VAL A 6 -17.40 -12.46 19.42
CA VAL A 6 -17.88 -13.43 20.41
C VAL A 6 -19.36 -13.19 20.72
N SER A 7 -19.81 -11.94 20.57
CA SER A 7 -21.20 -11.51 20.73
C SER A 7 -22.20 -12.15 19.75
N GLU A 8 -21.78 -12.61 18.56
CA GLU A 8 -22.68 -13.26 17.59
C GLU A 8 -22.63 -14.80 17.66
N VAL A 9 -21.45 -15.35 17.96
CA VAL A 9 -21.25 -16.80 18.03
C VAL A 9 -21.79 -17.40 19.32
N VAL A 10 -21.71 -16.67 20.44
CA VAL A 10 -22.22 -17.12 21.75
C VAL A 10 -23.74 -17.34 21.77
N PRO A 11 -24.60 -16.42 21.32
CA PRO A 11 -26.04 -16.67 21.25
C PRO A 11 -26.40 -17.78 20.27
N PHE A 12 -25.64 -17.95 19.18
CA PHE A 12 -25.84 -19.05 18.24
C PHE A 12 -25.51 -20.42 18.86
N LEU A 13 -24.37 -20.55 19.54
CA LEU A 13 -24.01 -21.78 20.26
C LEU A 13 -25.00 -22.08 21.39
N ALA A 14 -25.44 -21.05 22.13
CA ALA A 14 -26.47 -21.20 23.15
C ALA A 14 -27.81 -21.68 22.56
N PHE A 15 -28.20 -21.16 21.41
CA PHE A 15 -29.40 -21.58 20.69
C PHE A 15 -29.29 -23.03 20.20
N VAL A 16 -28.16 -23.44 19.60
CA VAL A 16 -27.92 -24.84 19.19
C VAL A 16 -27.94 -25.78 20.39
N CYS A 17 -27.32 -25.41 21.52
CA CYS A 17 -27.37 -26.19 22.75
C CYS A 17 -28.80 -26.35 23.28
N LEU A 18 -29.61 -25.28 23.28
CA LEU A 18 -31.02 -25.34 23.68
C LEU A 18 -31.85 -26.26 22.77
N LEU A 19 -31.58 -26.27 21.46
CA LEU A 19 -32.26 -27.14 20.51
C LEU A 19 -31.92 -28.63 20.70
N MET A 20 -30.71 -28.98 21.18
CA MET A 20 -30.32 -30.36 21.45
C MET A 20 -31.02 -30.98 22.67
N PHE A 21 -31.42 -30.17 23.66
CA PHE A 21 -32.14 -30.65 24.87
C PHE A 21 -33.66 -30.68 24.69
N ALA A 22 -34.21 -30.16 23.59
CA ALA A 22 -35.62 -30.24 23.25
C ALA A 22 -35.93 -31.56 22.53
N GLU A 23 -36.71 -32.42 23.18
CA GLU A 23 -36.89 -33.86 22.91
C GLU A 23 -37.47 -34.25 21.52
N LYS A 24 -37.70 -33.31 20.60
CA LYS A 24 -38.37 -33.56 19.30
C LYS A 24 -37.87 -32.71 18.14
N ILE A 25 -36.62 -32.25 18.13
CA ILE A 25 -36.13 -31.44 17.00
C ILE A 25 -35.63 -32.33 15.85
N PRO A 26 -36.17 -32.17 14.62
CA PRO A 26 -35.69 -32.91 13.47
C PRO A 26 -34.22 -32.59 13.19
N VAL A 27 -33.41 -33.61 12.91
CA VAL A 27 -31.98 -33.47 12.55
C VAL A 27 -31.75 -32.45 11.43
N HIS A 28 -32.71 -32.32 10.51
CA HIS A 28 -32.70 -31.33 9.43
C HIS A 28 -32.68 -29.88 9.92
N LEU A 29 -33.28 -29.58 11.08
CA LEU A 29 -33.35 -28.24 11.65
C LEU A 29 -32.02 -27.84 12.31
N ILE A 30 -31.34 -28.81 12.94
CA ILE A 30 -29.97 -28.64 13.45
C ILE A 30 -29.00 -28.41 12.28
N PHE A 31 -29.11 -29.21 11.22
CA PHE A 31 -28.29 -29.04 10.02
C PHE A 31 -28.51 -27.67 9.35
N ALA A 32 -29.76 -27.24 9.21
CA ALA A 32 -30.08 -25.92 8.66
C ALA A 32 -29.49 -24.78 9.51
N ALA A 33 -29.56 -24.89 10.84
CA ALA A 33 -28.96 -23.90 11.74
C ALA A 33 -27.44 -23.84 11.56
N MET A 34 -26.74 -24.98 11.50
CA MET A 34 -25.29 -25.02 11.25
C MET A 34 -24.91 -24.42 9.90
N CYS A 35 -25.65 -24.74 8.84
CA CYS A 35 -25.45 -24.12 7.52
C CYS A 35 -25.63 -22.60 7.56
N PHE A 36 -26.62 -22.12 8.32
CA PHE A 36 -26.85 -20.69 8.49
C PHE A 36 -25.70 -20.01 9.24
N ALA A 37 -25.21 -20.58 10.35
CA ALA A 37 -24.04 -20.02 11.04
C ALA A 37 -22.79 -20.03 10.17
N MET A 38 -22.53 -21.12 9.45
CA MET A 38 -21.39 -21.18 8.53
C MET A 38 -21.51 -20.10 7.44
N TYR A 39 -22.73 -19.86 6.94
CA TYR A 39 -22.98 -18.79 5.97
C TYR A 39 -22.73 -17.41 6.58
N VAL A 40 -23.21 -17.13 7.79
CA VAL A 40 -22.98 -15.85 8.48
C VAL A 40 -21.49 -15.62 8.74
N VAL A 41 -20.79 -16.62 9.27
CA VAL A 41 -19.32 -16.55 9.51
C VAL A 41 -18.57 -16.31 8.20
N LYS A 42 -18.95 -16.99 7.11
CA LYS A 42 -18.37 -16.76 5.79
C LYS A 42 -18.58 -15.32 5.33
N GLN A 43 -19.78 -14.78 5.49
CA GLN A 43 -20.08 -13.40 5.09
C GLN A 43 -19.27 -12.38 5.91
N GLN A 44 -19.15 -12.60 7.22
CA GLN A 44 -18.36 -11.75 8.10
C GLN A 44 -16.87 -11.76 7.73
N LEU A 45 -16.31 -12.96 7.48
CA LEU A 45 -14.92 -13.09 7.06
C LEU A 45 -14.67 -12.41 5.71
N THR A 46 -15.62 -12.53 4.78
CA THR A 46 -15.54 -11.87 3.46
C THR A 46 -15.56 -10.35 3.61
N ALA A 47 -16.45 -9.81 4.44
CA ALA A 47 -16.52 -8.38 4.69
C ALA A 47 -15.25 -7.83 5.35
N GLU A 48 -14.71 -8.55 6.34
CA GLU A 48 -13.47 -8.15 7.03
C GLU A 48 -12.27 -8.18 6.08
N PHE A 49 -12.15 -9.24 5.26
CA PHE A 49 -11.09 -9.33 4.26
C PHE A 49 -11.18 -8.18 3.25
N ASN A 50 -12.38 -7.89 2.74
CA ASN A 50 -12.59 -6.80 1.79
C ASN A 50 -12.21 -5.44 2.40
N ALA A 51 -12.62 -5.17 3.65
CA ALA A 51 -12.26 -3.94 4.34
C ALA A 51 -10.73 -3.80 4.52
N HIS A 52 -10.03 -4.88 4.84
CA HIS A 52 -8.56 -4.86 4.93
C HIS A 52 -7.90 -4.63 3.56
N VAL A 53 -8.42 -5.23 2.49
CA VAL A 53 -7.93 -5.02 1.13
C VAL A 53 -8.14 -3.57 0.69
N GLU A 54 -9.31 -2.99 0.94
CA GLU A 54 -9.61 -1.59 0.63
C GLU A 54 -8.66 -0.65 1.38
N ARG A 55 -8.45 -0.89 2.69
CA ARG A 55 -7.52 -0.10 3.49
C ARG A 55 -6.08 -0.18 2.97
N LEU A 56 -5.61 -1.39 2.65
CA LEU A 56 -4.27 -1.59 2.09
C LEU A 56 -4.12 -0.88 0.73
N THR A 57 -5.16 -0.92 -0.09
CA THR A 57 -5.18 -0.23 -1.39
C THR A 57 -5.08 1.29 -1.21
N ALA A 58 -5.81 1.86 -0.25
CA ALA A 58 -5.75 3.28 0.07
C ALA A 58 -4.38 3.71 0.62
N ASP A 59 -3.79 2.92 1.52
CA ASP A 59 -2.48 3.18 2.10
C ASP A 59 -1.38 3.18 1.01
N LEU A 60 -1.39 2.18 0.11
CA LEU A 60 -0.46 2.11 -1.02
C LEU A 60 -0.62 3.29 -2.00
N THR A 61 -1.87 3.66 -2.32
CA THR A 61 -2.15 4.80 -3.21
C THR A 61 -1.65 6.10 -2.61
N THR A 62 -1.83 6.27 -1.30
CA THR A 62 -1.36 7.45 -0.55
C THR A 62 0.16 7.50 -0.49
N GLN A 63 0.81 6.35 -0.27
CA GLN A 63 2.27 6.26 -0.25
C GLN A 63 2.87 6.60 -1.62
N ASP A 64 2.26 6.11 -2.71
CA ASP A 64 2.71 6.40 -4.07
C ASP A 64 2.60 7.91 -4.40
N ALA A 65 1.46 8.53 -4.05
CA ALA A 65 1.30 9.98 -4.20
C ALA A 65 2.33 10.77 -3.37
N THR A 66 2.60 10.34 -2.14
CA THR A 66 3.61 10.98 -1.27
C THR A 66 5.02 10.86 -1.85
N PHE A 67 5.37 9.69 -2.38
CA PHE A 67 6.66 9.46 -3.03
C PHE A 67 6.85 10.37 -4.25
N VAL A 68 5.83 10.49 -5.11
CA VAL A 68 5.88 11.35 -6.30
C VAL A 68 6.05 12.81 -5.91
N VAL A 69 5.27 13.30 -4.94
CA VAL A 69 5.36 14.69 -4.46
C VAL A 69 6.75 15.00 -3.91
N GLU A 70 7.32 14.11 -3.09
CA GLU A 70 8.65 14.34 -2.52
C GLU A 70 9.76 14.31 -3.58
N GLY A 71 9.68 13.37 -4.53
CA GLY A 71 10.61 13.33 -5.66
C GLY A 71 10.55 14.60 -6.51
N GLN A 72 9.36 15.10 -6.81
CA GLN A 72 9.16 16.36 -7.54
C GLN A 72 9.73 17.56 -6.77
N ARG A 73 9.55 17.59 -5.45
CA ARG A 73 10.08 18.66 -4.58
C ARG A 73 11.61 18.72 -4.64
N ILE A 74 12.28 17.57 -4.53
CA ILE A 74 13.76 17.49 -4.60
C ILE A 74 14.25 17.91 -5.98
N LEU A 75 13.60 17.44 -7.05
CA LEU A 75 13.92 17.84 -8.42
C LEU A 75 13.78 19.35 -8.63
N THR A 76 12.69 19.93 -8.14
CA THR A 76 12.44 21.38 -8.19
C THR A 76 13.55 22.15 -7.48
N MET A 77 13.90 21.74 -6.26
CA MET A 77 14.94 22.37 -5.46
C MET A 77 16.30 22.34 -6.19
N ILE A 78 16.68 21.19 -6.75
CA ILE A 78 17.92 21.06 -7.52
C ILE A 78 17.90 21.98 -8.75
N MET A 79 16.78 22.03 -9.46
CA MET A 79 16.62 22.87 -10.64
C MET A 79 16.79 24.35 -10.30
N THR A 80 16.18 24.81 -9.21
CA THR A 80 16.24 26.21 -8.78
C THR A 80 17.62 26.57 -8.23
N ASP A 81 18.20 25.74 -7.36
CA ASP A 81 19.45 26.05 -6.66
C ASP A 81 20.66 26.11 -7.60
N ASN A 82 20.61 25.32 -8.68
CA ASN A 82 21.69 25.25 -9.67
C ASN A 82 21.38 26.07 -10.94
N ASN A 83 20.21 26.74 -11.01
CA ASN A 83 19.73 27.44 -12.20
C ASN A 83 19.78 26.55 -13.47
N TYR A 84 19.40 25.29 -13.33
CA TYR A 84 19.40 24.32 -14.42
C TYR A 84 18.15 24.43 -15.28
N SER A 85 18.29 24.19 -16.58
CA SER A 85 17.14 23.86 -17.40
C SER A 85 16.58 22.50 -16.99
N LEU A 86 15.32 22.23 -17.33
CA LEU A 86 14.71 20.93 -17.04
C LEU A 86 15.50 19.78 -17.70
N ASP A 87 16.08 20.00 -18.88
CA ASP A 87 16.87 18.98 -19.58
C ASP A 87 18.20 18.71 -18.88
N ASP A 88 18.88 19.77 -18.41
CA ASP A 88 20.13 19.66 -17.67
C ASP A 88 19.95 18.93 -16.34
N MET A 89 18.89 19.29 -15.60
CA MET A 89 18.51 18.59 -14.37
C MET A 89 18.22 17.11 -14.64
N CYS A 90 17.41 16.79 -15.65
CA CYS A 90 17.10 15.39 -15.97
C CYS A 90 18.35 14.60 -16.41
N ASN A 91 19.27 15.24 -17.13
CA ASN A 91 20.53 14.61 -17.54
C ASN A 91 21.44 14.35 -16.34
N MET A 92 21.58 15.32 -15.43
CA MET A 92 22.34 15.17 -14.19
C MET A 92 21.80 14.02 -13.34
N VAL A 93 20.48 13.97 -13.10
CA VAL A 93 19.84 12.91 -12.33
C VAL A 93 20.02 11.54 -12.99
N SER A 94 19.95 11.45 -14.33
CA SER A 94 20.23 10.21 -15.06
C SER A 94 21.66 9.70 -14.83
N VAL A 95 22.64 10.61 -14.81
CA VAL A 95 24.05 10.29 -14.52
C VAL A 95 24.24 9.85 -13.07
N GLU A 96 23.61 10.54 -12.11
CA GLU A 96 23.69 10.17 -10.69
C GLU A 96 23.03 8.82 -10.41
N ILE A 97 21.84 8.55 -10.97
CA ILE A 97 21.21 7.22 -10.85
C ILE A 97 22.13 6.13 -11.40
N ARG A 98 22.82 6.41 -12.50
CA ARG A 98 23.81 5.48 -13.06
C ARG A 98 25.02 5.28 -12.14
N SER A 99 25.49 6.33 -11.46
CA SER A 99 26.64 6.24 -10.54
C SER A 99 26.32 5.47 -9.26
N LEU A 100 25.04 5.44 -8.85
CA LEU A 100 24.55 4.61 -7.74
C LEU A 100 24.54 3.10 -8.05
N GLY A 101 24.80 2.68 -9.29
CA GLY A 101 24.85 1.27 -9.67
C GLY A 101 23.48 0.57 -9.77
N VAL A 102 22.38 1.29 -9.57
CA VAL A 102 21.00 0.76 -9.65
C VAL A 102 20.47 0.62 -11.10
N GLY A 103 21.31 0.95 -12.07
CA GLY A 103 21.06 0.79 -13.50
C GLY A 103 20.86 2.12 -14.24
N LYS A 104 20.43 2.04 -15.50
CA LYS A 104 20.21 3.20 -16.35
C LYS A 104 18.74 3.63 -16.34
N ILE A 105 18.52 4.94 -16.46
CA ILE A 105 17.23 5.58 -16.67
C ILE A 105 17.42 6.69 -17.71
N SER A 106 16.45 6.90 -18.61
CA SER A 106 16.54 7.98 -19.58
C SER A 106 16.10 9.31 -18.97
N LYS A 107 16.61 10.41 -19.52
CA LYS A 107 16.18 11.76 -19.14
C LYS A 107 14.69 11.97 -19.41
N GLU A 108 14.12 11.42 -20.50
CA GLU A 108 12.69 11.44 -20.77
C GLU A 108 11.86 10.77 -19.66
N THR A 109 12.32 9.65 -19.10
CA THR A 109 11.62 9.01 -17.98
C THR A 109 11.63 9.89 -16.73
N ILE A 110 12.74 10.56 -16.43
CA ILE A 110 12.84 11.50 -15.30
C ILE A 110 11.95 12.72 -15.55
N LYS A 111 11.91 13.24 -16.78
CA LYS A 111 11.04 14.36 -17.18
C LYS A 111 9.56 13.98 -17.02
N ASN A 112 9.18 12.77 -17.41
CA ASN A 112 7.83 12.25 -17.21
C ASN A 112 7.49 12.14 -15.72
N PHE A 113 8.44 11.67 -14.89
CA PHE A 113 8.29 11.66 -13.43
C PHE A 113 8.08 13.06 -12.86
N TYR A 114 8.89 14.03 -13.28
CA TYR A 114 8.76 15.42 -12.86
C TYR A 114 7.37 16.00 -13.17
N TYR A 115 6.79 15.69 -14.34
CA TYR A 115 5.44 16.14 -14.69
C TYR A 115 4.31 15.26 -14.14
N ASN A 116 4.63 14.19 -13.41
CA ASN A 116 3.70 13.13 -13.05
C ASN A 116 2.90 12.60 -14.26
N ASN A 117 3.58 12.51 -15.41
CA ASN A 117 2.99 12.15 -16.70
C ASN A 117 3.52 10.78 -17.15
N GLY A 118 3.05 9.72 -16.50
CA GLY A 118 3.38 8.35 -16.90
C GLY A 118 2.96 7.32 -15.87
N ASP A 119 2.80 6.07 -16.33
CA ASP A 119 2.71 4.90 -15.48
C ASP A 119 4.13 4.43 -15.14
N PHE A 120 4.59 4.71 -13.92
CA PHE A 120 5.93 4.36 -13.48
C PHE A 120 5.98 2.91 -13.03
N ARG A 121 6.57 2.06 -13.87
CA ARG A 121 6.89 0.67 -13.47
C ARG A 121 7.75 0.68 -12.19
N GLY A 122 7.58 -0.31 -11.33
CA GLY A 122 8.32 -0.42 -10.06
C GLY A 122 9.86 -0.35 -10.22
N SER A 123 10.41 -0.79 -11.34
CA SER A 123 11.85 -0.66 -11.61
C SER A 123 12.32 0.78 -11.88
N THR A 124 11.43 1.65 -12.35
CA THR A 124 11.67 3.10 -12.47
C THR A 124 11.59 3.75 -11.10
N LEU A 125 10.53 3.46 -10.33
CA LEU A 125 10.35 3.99 -8.97
C LEU A 125 11.51 3.59 -8.06
N ASN A 126 12.00 2.35 -8.13
CA ASN A 126 13.16 1.90 -7.35
C ASN A 126 14.43 2.70 -7.65
N LYS A 127 14.67 3.08 -8.91
CA LYS A 127 15.85 3.87 -9.30
C LYS A 127 15.75 5.31 -8.80
N ILE A 128 14.57 5.91 -8.96
CA ILE A 128 14.30 7.27 -8.49
C ILE A 128 14.33 7.31 -6.96
N GLY A 129 13.78 6.30 -6.29
CA GLY A 129 13.80 6.16 -4.84
C GLY A 129 15.21 6.03 -4.28
N ALA A 130 16.04 5.15 -4.85
CA ALA A 130 17.45 5.05 -4.45
C ALA A 130 18.20 6.38 -4.60
N TRP A 131 17.86 7.17 -5.63
CA TRP A 131 18.42 8.50 -5.81
C TRP A 131 17.91 9.51 -4.78
N ILE A 132 16.61 9.54 -4.49
CA ILE A 132 16.02 10.37 -3.43
C ILE A 132 16.67 10.06 -2.08
N ASP A 133 16.81 8.78 -1.73
CA ASP A 133 17.45 8.34 -0.50
C ASP A 133 18.90 8.83 -0.42
N SER A 134 19.63 8.82 -1.54
CA SER A 134 21.00 9.34 -1.59
C SER A 134 21.09 10.85 -1.30
N LYS A 135 20.08 11.63 -1.70
CA LYS A 135 20.02 13.08 -1.44
C LYS A 135 19.66 13.39 0.01
N ASN A 136 18.75 12.62 0.60
CA ASN A 136 18.36 12.78 2.00
C ASN A 136 19.52 12.45 2.95
N ASN A 137 20.33 11.44 2.63
CA ASN A 137 21.53 11.10 3.40
C ASN A 137 22.62 12.19 3.32
N PHE A 138 22.75 12.88 2.19
CA PHE A 138 23.70 13.98 2.04
C PHE A 138 23.32 15.20 2.89
N ASN A 139 22.02 15.52 2.97
CA ASN A 139 21.52 16.60 3.81
C ASN A 139 21.74 16.34 5.30
N LEU A 140 21.61 15.09 5.76
CA LEU A 140 21.89 14.73 7.15
C LEU A 140 23.37 14.91 7.53
N ALA A 141 24.30 14.58 6.62
CA ALA A 141 25.72 14.77 6.86
C ALA A 141 26.10 16.26 7.00
N ASN A 142 25.54 17.11 6.14
CA ASN A 142 25.88 18.54 6.12
C ASN A 142 25.24 19.36 7.26
N ASN A 143 24.22 18.82 7.93
CA ASN A 143 23.56 19.47 9.08
C ASN A 143 24.17 19.06 10.43
N SER A 144 25.25 18.26 10.41
CA SER A 144 25.93 17.74 11.61
C SER A 144 27.30 18.36 11.88
N GLU A 145 27.74 19.30 11.04
CA GLU A 145 28.88 20.21 11.26
C GLU A 145 28.41 21.56 11.80
#